data_AF-A0A327ZA44-F1
#
_entry.id   AF-A0A327ZA44-F1
#
_cell.length_a   1.000
_cell.length_b   1.000
_cell.length_c   1.000
_cell.angle_alpha   90.00
_cell.angle_beta   90.00
_cell.angle_gamma   90.00
#
_symmetry.space_group_name_H-M   'P 1'
#
loop_
_entity.id
_entity.type
_entity.pdbx_description
1 polymer ?
#
loop_
_entity_poly.entity_id
_entity_poly.type
_entity_poly.pdbx_seq_one_letter_code
_entity_poly.pdbx_strand_id
1 'polypeptide(L)'
;MKKLFESSATVAAPVEAVRKLIDDGWVTGAFLGSDTARDHVDVDHQPGTAGFQGHWWYRGEITASPAGPGTTLTYRVYNIAAKAAWAVPLANRLFIGYQKTVDDGVAGLARRIEDHLRA
;
A
#
# COMPACT_ATOMS: atom_id res chain seq x y z
N MET A 1 8.39 -6.99 13.38
CA MET A 1 8.12 -6.41 12.05
C MET A 1 9.05 -5.22 11.84
N LYS A 2 9.83 -5.17 10.76
CA LYS A 2 10.77 -4.06 10.48
C LYS A 2 10.28 -3.26 9.26
N LYS A 3 10.07 -1.95 9.40
CA LYS A 3 9.74 -1.07 8.26
C LYS A 3 10.96 -0.97 7.35
N LEU A 4 10.76 -1.24 6.06
CA LEU A 4 11.78 -1.15 5.02
C LEU A 4 11.63 0.15 4.23
N PHE A 5 10.41 0.42 3.77
CA PHE A 5 10.10 1.57 2.93
C PHE A 5 8.80 2.21 3.38
N GLU A 6 8.70 3.51 3.15
CA GLU A 6 7.50 4.30 3.39
C GLU A 6 7.46 5.39 2.33
N SER A 7 6.27 5.61 1.77
CA SER A 7 6.02 6.77 0.93
C SER A 7 4.59 7.24 1.13
N SER A 8 4.36 8.53 0.89
CA SER A 8 3.06 9.14 1.04
C SER A 8 2.72 10.02 -0.15
N ALA A 9 1.44 10.07 -0.49
CA ALA A 9 0.89 10.97 -1.49
C ALA A 9 -0.36 11.65 -0.96
N THR A 10 -0.60 12.86 -1.44
CA THR A 10 -1.83 13.61 -1.12
C THR A 10 -2.94 13.21 -2.09
N VAL A 11 -4.14 13.05 -1.55
CA VAL A 11 -5.39 12.86 -2.30
C VAL A 11 -6.27 14.06 -2.03
N ALA A 12 -6.74 14.72 -3.08
CA ALA A 12 -7.68 15.85 -3.01
C ALA A 12 -9.13 15.38 -2.75
N ALA A 13 -9.33 14.59 -1.69
CA ALA A 13 -10.63 14.09 -1.25
C ALA A 13 -10.72 13.98 0.28
N PRO A 14 -11.92 14.04 0.87
CA PRO A 14 -12.13 13.81 2.30
C PRO A 14 -11.67 12.42 2.74
N VAL A 15 -11.08 12.33 3.94
CA VAL A 15 -10.51 11.09 4.47
C VAL A 15 -11.55 9.99 4.63
N GLU A 16 -12.80 10.35 4.90
CA GLU A 16 -13.92 9.42 5.03
C GLU A 16 -14.20 8.70 3.71
N ALA A 17 -14.16 9.42 2.59
CA ALA A 17 -14.34 8.83 1.26
C ALA A 17 -13.18 7.89 0.91
N VAL A 18 -11.94 8.28 1.21
CA VAL A 18 -10.76 7.44 0.98
C VAL A 18 -10.79 6.20 1.88
N ARG A 19 -11.12 6.33 3.16
CA ARG A 19 -11.24 5.20 4.09
C ARG A 19 -12.32 4.22 3.65
N LYS A 20 -13.46 4.72 3.17
CA LYS A 20 -14.50 3.86 2.60
C LYS A 20 -13.97 2.99 1.46
N LEU A 21 -13.16 3.54 0.55
CA LEU A 21 -12.56 2.77 -0.54
C LEU A 21 -11.50 1.76 -0.06
N ILE A 22 -10.83 2.04 1.06
CA ILE A 22 -9.93 1.09 1.73
C ILE A 22 -10.74 -0.06 2.34
N ASP A 23 -11.78 0.28 3.10
CA ASP A 23 -12.62 -0.67 3.83
C ASP A 23 -13.42 -1.57 2.87
N ASP A 24 -13.88 -1.02 1.73
CA ASP A 24 -14.60 -1.75 0.68
C ASP A 24 -13.64 -2.59 -0.21
N GLY A 25 -12.33 -2.60 0.06
CA GLY A 25 -11.33 -3.42 -0.65
C GLY A 25 -10.99 -2.95 -2.06
N TRP A 26 -11.54 -1.80 -2.48
CA TRP A 26 -11.29 -1.21 -3.80
C TRP A 26 -9.83 -0.77 -3.93
N VAL A 27 -9.28 -0.11 -2.91
CA VAL A 27 -7.89 0.38 -2.91
C VAL A 27 -6.89 -0.74 -3.11
N THR A 28 -7.08 -1.87 -2.43
CA THR A 28 -6.20 -3.04 -2.57
C THR A 28 -6.21 -3.57 -4.00
N GLY A 29 -7.36 -3.57 -4.68
CA GLY A 29 -7.45 -3.93 -6.10
C GLY A 29 -6.80 -2.93 -7.04
N ALA A 30 -7.12 -1.66 -6.84
CA ALA A 30 -6.54 -0.58 -7.62
C ALA A 30 -5.01 -0.51 -7.47
N PHE A 31 -4.47 -0.96 -6.34
CA PHE A 31 -3.03 -1.03 -6.08
C PHE A 31 -2.37 -2.28 -6.66
N LEU A 32 -2.93 -3.47 -6.40
CA LEU A 32 -2.37 -4.74 -6.85
C LEU A 32 -2.61 -5.03 -8.34
N GLY A 33 -3.60 -4.36 -8.95
CA GLY A 33 -3.89 -4.40 -10.38
C GLY A 33 -4.77 -5.57 -10.81
N SER A 34 -4.39 -6.82 -10.51
CA SER A 34 -5.11 -8.03 -10.95
C SER A 34 -5.67 -8.85 -9.79
N ASP A 35 -6.75 -9.59 -10.05
CA ASP A 35 -7.34 -10.53 -9.08
C ASP A 35 -6.35 -11.64 -8.69
N THR A 36 -5.49 -12.06 -9.62
CA THR A 36 -4.41 -13.02 -9.34
C THR A 36 -3.39 -12.52 -8.31
N ALA A 37 -3.15 -11.21 -8.21
CA ALA A 37 -2.28 -10.65 -7.18
C ALA A 37 -2.98 -10.60 -5.81
N ARG A 38 -4.31 -10.51 -5.78
CA ARG A 38 -5.09 -10.65 -4.55
C ARG A 38 -5.07 -12.08 -4.01
N ASP A 39 -5.13 -13.08 -4.90
CA ASP A 39 -5.14 -14.51 -4.49
C ASP A 39 -3.85 -14.94 -3.78
N HIS A 40 -2.75 -14.22 -3.97
CA HIS A 40 -1.44 -14.54 -3.40
C HIS A 40 -1.11 -13.75 -2.13
N VAL A 41 -2.07 -12.97 -1.64
CA VAL A 41 -1.81 -11.99 -0.59
C VAL A 41 -2.92 -12.02 0.46
N ASP A 42 -2.53 -12.23 1.72
CA ASP A 42 -3.48 -12.21 2.85
C ASP A 42 -3.81 -10.76 3.20
N VAL A 43 -5.09 -10.38 3.13
CA VAL A 43 -5.54 -9.00 3.33
C VAL A 43 -6.14 -8.82 4.72
N ASP A 44 -5.44 -8.04 5.54
CA ASP A 44 -5.85 -7.67 6.89
C ASP A 44 -6.53 -6.30 6.84
N HIS A 45 -7.85 -6.29 6.99
CA HIS A 45 -8.65 -5.08 7.03
C HIS A 45 -8.83 -4.61 8.47
N GLN A 46 -8.28 -3.43 8.77
CA GLN A 46 -8.67 -2.65 9.94
C GLN A 46 -9.33 -1.35 9.48
N PRO A 47 -10.19 -0.72 10.30
CA PRO A 47 -10.85 0.54 9.89
C PRO A 47 -9.84 1.58 9.39
N GLY A 48 -9.92 1.95 8.11
CA GLY A 48 -9.03 2.91 7.45
C GLY A 48 -7.61 2.42 7.15
N THR A 49 -7.36 1.10 7.26
CA THR A 49 -6.06 0.46 6.96
C THR A 49 -6.28 -0.86 6.22
N ALA A 50 -5.65 -1.00 5.05
CA ALA A 50 -5.55 -2.29 4.36
C ALA A 50 -4.11 -2.78 4.41
N GLY A 51 -3.87 -3.86 5.16
CA GLY A 51 -2.63 -4.62 5.12
C GLY A 51 -2.74 -5.76 4.12
N PHE A 52 -1.67 -6.07 3.41
CA PHE A 52 -1.65 -7.16 2.46
C PHE A 52 -0.27 -7.86 2.51
N GLN A 53 -0.27 -9.15 2.86
CA GLN A 53 0.94 -9.94 3.11
C GLN A 53 1.20 -10.94 1.98
N GLY A 54 2.37 -10.84 1.35
CA GLY A 54 2.80 -11.73 0.28
C GLY A 54 4.11 -12.45 0.61
N HIS A 55 4.22 -13.71 0.21
CA HIS A 55 5.42 -14.53 0.39
C HIS A 55 5.90 -14.64 1.85
N TRP A 56 7.14 -15.10 2.06
CA TRP A 56 7.68 -15.37 3.41
C TRP A 56 8.20 -14.12 4.14
N TRP A 57 8.24 -12.95 3.49
CA TRP A 57 8.93 -11.78 4.03
C TRP A 57 8.19 -10.45 3.90
N TYR A 58 7.20 -10.33 3.02
CA TYR A 58 6.66 -9.04 2.62
C TYR A 58 5.26 -8.77 3.20
N ARG A 59 5.08 -7.58 3.77
CA ARG A 59 3.76 -7.02 4.12
C ARG A 59 3.69 -5.57 3.68
N GLY A 60 2.75 -5.26 2.79
CA GLY A 60 2.37 -3.91 2.41
C GLY A 60 1.23 -3.42 3.28
N GLU A 61 1.25 -2.16 3.69
CA GLU A 61 0.12 -1.53 4.41
C GLU A 61 -0.21 -0.18 3.81
N ILE A 62 -1.48 0.04 3.49
CA ILE A 62 -2.01 1.31 3.01
C ILE A 62 -2.89 1.91 4.11
N THR A 63 -2.59 3.15 4.51
CA THR A 63 -3.35 3.89 5.53
C THR A 63 -3.77 5.25 5.00
N ALA A 64 -4.96 5.71 5.39
CA ALA A 64 -5.45 7.06 5.11
C ALA A 64 -5.56 7.89 6.38
N SER A 65 -4.89 9.05 6.36
CA SER A 65 -4.87 10.02 7.47
C SER A 65 -5.37 11.40 6.99
N PRO A 66 -6.09 12.16 7.83
CA PRO A 66 -6.52 13.52 7.47
C PRO A 66 -5.33 14.43 7.17
N ALA A 67 -5.44 15.28 6.16
CA ALA A 67 -4.41 16.26 5.77
C ALA A 67 -5.03 17.57 5.24
N GLY A 68 -5.40 18.46 6.17
CA GLY A 68 -6.06 19.72 5.82
C GLY A 68 -7.39 19.47 5.07
N PRO A 69 -7.62 20.06 3.88
CA PRO A 69 -8.82 19.79 3.08
C PRO A 69 -8.80 18.43 2.35
N GLY A 70 -7.69 17.68 2.41
CA GLY A 70 -7.52 16.41 1.72
C GLY A 70 -7.07 15.29 2.64
N THR A 71 -6.48 14.26 2.03
CA THR A 71 -6.04 13.04 2.70
C THR A 71 -4.59 12.75 2.39
N THR A 72 -3.80 12.37 3.40
CA THR A 72 -2.50 11.75 3.18
C THR A 72 -2.70 10.24 3.11
N LEU A 73 -2.42 9.69 1.93
CA LEU A 73 -2.34 8.26 1.70
C LEU A 73 -0.90 7.81 1.93
N THR A 74 -0.67 6.90 2.87
CA THR A 74 0.66 6.37 3.16
C THR A 74 0.70 4.88 2.83
N TYR A 75 1.74 4.48 2.09
CA TYR A 75 2.05 3.10 1.82
C TYR A 75 3.36 2.71 2.51
N ARG A 76 3.31 1.64 3.30
CA ARG A 76 4.44 1.12 4.09
C ARG A 76 4.75 -0.31 3.66
N VAL A 77 6.03 -0.61 3.58
CA VAL A 77 6.53 -1.96 3.30
C VAL A 77 7.30 -2.45 4.50
N TYR A 78 6.92 -3.61 5.00
CA TYR A 78 7.51 -4.26 6.15
C TYR A 78 8.17 -5.58 5.77
N ASN A 79 9.28 -5.86 6.45
CA ASN A 79 9.85 -7.19 6.53
C ASN A 79 9.24 -7.96 7.71
N ILE A 80 8.58 -9.06 7.39
CA ILE A 80 7.95 -10.00 8.32
C ILE A 80 8.65 -11.37 8.34
N ALA A 81 9.80 -11.53 7.66
CA ALA A 81 10.50 -12.81 7.60
C ALA A 81 10.91 -13.31 8.99
N ALA A 82 10.35 -14.44 9.41
CA ALA A 82 10.70 -15.10 10.67
C ALA A 82 12.06 -15.83 10.60
N LYS A 83 12.44 -16.31 9.42
CA LYS A 83 13.72 -16.98 9.15
C LYS A 83 14.30 -16.48 7.83
N ALA A 84 15.62 -16.55 7.69
CA ALA A 84 16.36 -16.12 6.49
C ALA A 84 16.06 -14.68 6.04
N ALA A 85 15.82 -13.76 6.98
CA ALA A 85 15.61 -12.35 6.69
C ALA A 85 16.80 -11.70 5.94
N TRP A 86 18.00 -12.28 6.06
CA TRP A 86 19.19 -11.87 5.31
C TRP A 86 19.10 -12.16 3.80
N ALA A 87 18.29 -13.14 3.39
CA ALA A 87 18.12 -13.51 1.98
C ALA A 87 17.14 -12.57 1.25
N VAL A 88 16.34 -11.82 2.01
CA VAL A 88 15.33 -10.87 1.49
C VAL A 88 15.93 -9.82 0.56
N PRO A 89 16.98 -9.05 0.94
CA PRO A 89 17.58 -8.10 0.02
C PRO A 89 18.15 -8.79 -1.22
N LEU A 90 18.75 -9.98 -1.09
CA LEU A 90 19.30 -10.71 -2.25
C LEU A 90 18.21 -11.12 -3.25
N ALA A 91 17.09 -11.64 -2.77
CA ALA A 91 15.94 -12.00 -3.61
C ALA A 91 15.32 -10.79 -4.34
N ASN A 92 15.46 -9.58 -3.80
CA ASN A 92 14.88 -8.35 -4.34
C ASN A 92 15.90 -7.44 -5.03
N ARG A 93 16.98 -8.00 -5.58
CA ARG A 93 18.05 -7.22 -6.27
C ARG A 93 18.59 -6.08 -5.40
N LEU A 94 18.78 -6.36 -4.11
CA LEU A 94 19.21 -5.42 -3.06
C LEU A 94 18.30 -4.20 -2.91
N PHE A 95 17.04 -4.27 -3.34
CA PHE A 95 16.08 -3.17 -3.33
C PHE A 95 16.50 -1.95 -4.17
N ILE A 96 17.39 -2.13 -5.13
CA ILE A 96 17.84 -1.03 -5.99
C ILE A 96 16.64 -0.50 -6.78
N GLY A 97 16.33 0.79 -6.60
CA GLY A 97 15.18 1.44 -7.23
C GLY A 97 13.83 1.22 -6.55
N TYR A 98 13.78 0.41 -5.48
CA TYR A 98 12.51 0.04 -4.83
C TYR A 98 11.81 1.25 -4.20
N GLN A 99 12.56 2.20 -3.62
CA GLN A 99 11.95 3.43 -3.10
C GLN A 99 11.19 4.18 -4.20
N LYS A 100 11.77 4.33 -5.39
CA LYS A 100 11.08 4.97 -6.52
C LYS A 100 9.82 4.19 -6.93
N THR A 101 9.85 2.86 -6.93
CA THR A 101 8.66 2.04 -7.19
C THR A 101 7.56 2.27 -6.14
N VAL A 102 7.93 2.39 -4.86
CA VAL A 102 7.00 2.69 -3.77
C VAL A 102 6.40 4.10 -3.93
N ASP A 103 7.22 5.09 -4.28
CA ASP A 103 6.80 6.47 -4.54
C ASP A 103 5.86 6.56 -5.74
N ASP A 104 6.23 5.96 -6.87
CA ASP A 104 5.42 5.92 -8.09
C ASP A 104 4.10 5.17 -7.85
N GLY A 105 4.13 4.10 -7.03
CA GLY A 105 2.96 3.32 -6.66
C GLY A 105 1.95 4.11 -5.84
N VAL A 106 2.38 4.76 -4.76
CA VAL A 106 1.48 5.55 -3.90
C VAL A 106 0.93 6.78 -4.64
N ALA A 107 1.75 7.44 -5.46
CA ALA A 107 1.31 8.55 -6.31
C ALA A 107 0.30 8.10 -7.37
N GLY A 108 0.53 6.95 -8.01
CA GLY A 108 -0.39 6.36 -8.98
C GLY A 108 -1.73 5.99 -8.34
N LEU A 109 -1.70 5.42 -7.14
CA LEU A 109 -2.91 5.07 -6.39
C LEU A 109 -3.71 6.32 -5.98
N ALA A 110 -3.04 7.36 -5.49
CA ALA A 110 -3.69 8.63 -5.16
C ALA A 110 -4.48 9.19 -6.35
N ARG A 111 -3.87 9.20 -7.54
CA ARG A 111 -4.56 9.63 -8.78
C ARG A 111 -5.76 8.77 -9.11
N ARG A 112 -5.65 7.44 -9.02
CA ARG A 112 -6.76 6.51 -9.27
C ARG A 112 -7.93 6.75 -8.31
N ILE A 113 -7.65 7.04 -7.04
CA ILE A 113 -8.68 7.38 -6.05
C ILE A 113 -9.40 8.67 -6.46
N GLU A 114 -8.66 9.72 -6.82
CA GLU A 114 -9.26 10.97 -7.27
C GLU A 114 -10.13 10.79 -8.52
N ASP A 115 -9.64 10.03 -9.50
CA ASP A 115 -10.37 9.76 -10.74
C ASP A 115 -11.64 8.95 -10.46
N HIS A 116 -11.57 7.97 -9.55
CA HIS A 116 -12.72 7.15 -9.17
C HIS A 116 -13.80 7.93 -8.41
N LEU A 117 -13.40 8.90 -7.57
CA LEU A 117 -14.34 9.73 -6.82
C LEU A 117 -14.96 10.87 -7.64
N ARG A 118 -14.37 11.20 -8.80
CA ARG A 118 -14.92 12.19 -9.75
C ARG A 118 -15.90 11.60 -10.76
N ALA A 119 -15.87 10.28 -10.95
CA ALA A 119 -16.74 9.54 -11.87
C ALA A 119 -18.13 9.29 -11.26
#